data_AF-A0A098EBF3-F1
#
_entry.id   AF-A0A098EBF3-F1
#
_cell.length_a   1.000
_cell.length_b   1.000
_cell.length_c   1.000
_cell.angle_alpha   90.00
_cell.angle_beta   90.00
_cell.angle_gamma   90.00
#
_symmetry.space_group_name_H-M   'P 1'
#
loop_
_entity.id
_entity.type
_entity.pdbx_description
1 polymer ?
#
loop_
_entity_poly.entity_id
_entity_poly.type
_entity_poly.pdbx_seq_one_letter_code
_entity_poly.pdbx_strand_id
1 'polypeptide(L)'
;MFVTRTISTHKGKTGIKKYEKWWIMRSYRSKDQKHPKHEYLLDITDLQDVQRENLRKVLKNPESAIIMEDDLKNMFDEGKDYGQIAFFLRSMKKLDITYILSKNLSKRNLPLIAAVLLNRLLKPSSKMAAIQWIKTTAFPYFSSLESKYYYHNYVYEAMDETYKNMENMYPLKILG
;
A
#
# COMPACT_ATOMS: atom_id res chain seq x y z
N MET A 1 3.17 4.39 -24.73
CA MET A 1 2.48 3.13 -24.37
C MET A 1 1.49 3.46 -23.27
N PHE A 2 0.49 2.63 -22.99
CA PHE A 2 -0.52 2.92 -21.97
C PHE A 2 -1.12 1.65 -21.38
N VAL A 3 -1.65 1.75 -20.16
CA VAL A 3 -2.39 0.67 -19.50
C VAL A 3 -3.88 0.79 -19.82
N THR A 4 -4.48 -0.27 -20.36
CA THR A 4 -5.92 -0.34 -20.60
C THR A 4 -6.60 -1.45 -19.79
N ARG A 5 -7.90 -1.28 -19.57
CA ARG A 5 -8.80 -2.29 -19.00
C ARG A 5 -9.64 -2.86 -20.13
N THR A 6 -9.71 -4.19 -20.21
CA THR A 6 -10.56 -4.89 -21.17
C THR A 6 -11.51 -5.80 -20.42
N ILE A 7 -12.79 -5.75 -20.77
CA ILE A 7 -13.82 -6.57 -20.15
C ILE A 7 -14.34 -7.52 -21.22
N SER A 8 -14.28 -8.82 -20.95
CA SER A 8 -14.86 -9.84 -21.81
C SER A 8 -16.04 -10.50 -21.10
N THR A 9 -17.14 -10.67 -21.83
CA THR A 9 -18.35 -11.32 -21.36
C THR A 9 -18.48 -12.70 -21.99
N HIS A 10 -18.58 -13.74 -21.17
CA HIS A 10 -18.79 -15.10 -21.64
C HIS A 10 -20.14 -15.62 -21.16
N LYS A 11 -21.02 -16.00 -22.08
CA LYS A 11 -22.34 -16.56 -21.76
C LYS A 11 -22.19 -18.06 -21.49
N GLY A 12 -22.39 -18.47 -20.25
CA GLY A 12 -22.37 -19.88 -19.83
C GLY A 12 -23.78 -20.43 -19.58
N LYS A 13 -23.88 -21.73 -19.27
CA LYS A 13 -25.15 -22.42 -18.96
C LYS A 13 -25.92 -21.83 -17.76
N THR A 14 -25.24 -21.13 -16.85
CA THR A 14 -25.80 -20.57 -15.61
C THR A 14 -25.84 -19.04 -15.57
N GLY A 15 -25.53 -18.34 -16.68
CA GLY A 15 -25.56 -16.88 -16.75
C GLY A 15 -24.37 -16.25 -17.49
N ILE A 16 -24.24 -14.93 -17.42
CA ILE A 16 -23.15 -14.16 -18.04
C ILE A 16 -22.01 -13.98 -17.04
N LYS A 17 -20.82 -14.55 -17.32
CA LYS A 17 -19.60 -14.29 -16.56
C LYS A 17 -18.82 -13.14 -17.18
N LYS A 18 -18.33 -12.22 -16.35
CA LYS A 18 -17.46 -11.11 -16.75
C LYS A 18 -16.03 -11.41 -16.32
N TYR A 19 -15.09 -11.29 -17.24
CA TYR A 19 -13.65 -11.41 -16.98
C TYR A 19 -12.98 -10.08 -17.30
N GLU A 20 -12.29 -9.54 -16.32
CA GLU A 20 -11.55 -8.29 -16.46
C GLU A 20 -10.07 -8.59 -16.63
N LYS A 21 -9.47 -7.96 -17.63
CA LYS A 21 -8.03 -8.04 -17.87
C LYS A 21 -7.42 -6.66 -18.01
N TRP A 22 -6.17 -6.55 -17.60
CA TRP A 22 -5.39 -5.32 -17.67
C TRP A 22 -4.16 -5.54 -18.54
N TRP A 23 -3.92 -4.63 -19.48
CA TRP A 23 -2.85 -4.78 -20.48
C TRP A 23 -2.03 -3.51 -20.63
N ILE A 24 -0.72 -3.67 -20.84
CA ILE A 24 0.13 -2.62 -21.41
C ILE A 24 0.04 -2.73 -22.92
N MET A 25 -0.30 -1.62 -23.58
CA MET A 25 -0.45 -1.53 -25.02
C MET A 25 0.43 -0.44 -25.63
N ARG A 26 0.85 -0.66 -26.88
CA ARG A 26 1.52 0.34 -27.71
C ARG A 26 0.57 0.80 -28.81
N SER A 27 0.41 2.11 -28.93
CA SER A 27 -0.24 2.71 -30.09
C SER A 27 0.78 2.87 -31.21
N TYR A 28 0.45 2.47 -32.44
CA TYR A 28 1.27 2.70 -33.61
C TYR A 28 0.40 3.06 -34.82
N ARG A 29 0.95 3.84 -35.76
CA ARG A 29 0.32 4.13 -37.05
C ARG A 29 1.06 3.36 -38.14
N SER A 30 0.35 2.52 -38.87
CA SER A 30 0.88 1.96 -40.12
C SER A 30 0.72 2.99 -41.24
N LYS A 31 1.65 3.00 -42.21
CA LYS A 31 1.72 4.00 -43.30
C LYS A 31 0.40 4.14 -44.08
N ASP A 32 -0.39 3.07 -44.17
CA ASP A 32 -1.61 3.02 -44.99
C ASP A 32 -2.94 3.11 -44.20
N GLN A 33 -2.92 3.43 -42.90
CA GLN A 33 -4.15 3.50 -42.10
C GLN A 33 -4.40 4.86 -41.45
N LYS A 34 -5.64 5.35 -41.63
CA LYS A 34 -6.15 6.62 -41.07
C LYS A 34 -6.16 6.64 -39.53
N HIS A 35 -6.38 5.48 -38.91
CA HIS A 35 -6.50 5.34 -37.46
C HIS A 35 -5.31 4.59 -36.84
N PRO A 36 -4.86 4.98 -35.63
CA PRO A 36 -3.83 4.25 -34.91
C PRO A 36 -4.32 2.86 -34.51
N LYS A 37 -3.46 1.85 -34.69
CA LYS A 37 -3.66 0.50 -34.17
C LYS A 37 -3.06 0.37 -32.78
N HIS A 38 -3.52 -0.64 -32.05
CA HIS A 38 -2.98 -0.99 -30.74
C HIS A 38 -2.40 -2.40 -30.75
N GLU A 39 -1.20 -2.53 -30.21
CA GLU A 39 -0.50 -3.80 -29.99
C GLU A 39 -0.51 -4.12 -28.50
N TYR A 40 -0.91 -5.34 -28.14
CA TYR A 40 -0.87 -5.84 -26.76
C TYR A 40 0.56 -6.31 -26.47
N LEU A 41 1.21 -5.69 -25.48
CA LEU A 41 2.60 -6.01 -25.13
C LEU A 41 2.70 -6.94 -23.93
N LEU A 42 1.89 -6.70 -22.89
CA LEU A 42 2.00 -7.44 -21.62
C LEU A 42 0.67 -7.49 -20.86
N ASP A 43 0.33 -8.68 -20.33
CA ASP A 43 -0.78 -8.87 -19.39
C ASP A 43 -0.32 -8.50 -17.97
N ILE A 44 -1.04 -7.59 -17.31
CA ILE A 44 -0.76 -7.10 -15.95
C ILE A 44 -1.97 -7.30 -15.02
N THR A 45 -2.83 -8.26 -15.34
CA THR A 45 -4.04 -8.57 -14.58
C THR A 45 -3.73 -8.98 -13.14
N ASP A 46 -2.59 -9.60 -12.86
CA ASP A 46 -2.25 -10.03 -11.50
C ASP A 46 -1.61 -8.95 -10.62
N LEU A 47 -1.27 -7.78 -11.20
CA LEU A 47 -0.73 -6.66 -10.44
C LEU A 47 -1.80 -6.00 -9.57
N GLN A 48 -1.41 -5.50 -8.40
CA GLN A 48 -2.29 -4.72 -7.53
C GLN A 48 -2.64 -3.36 -8.17
N ASP A 49 -3.80 -2.80 -7.82
CA ASP A 49 -4.28 -1.53 -8.38
C ASP A 49 -3.26 -0.39 -8.22
N VAL A 50 -2.57 -0.34 -7.07
CA VAL A 50 -1.50 0.65 -6.81
C VAL A 50 -0.35 0.50 -7.80
N GLN A 51 0.05 -0.75 -8.11
CA GLN A 51 1.11 -1.03 -9.07
C GLN A 51 0.69 -0.68 -10.50
N ARG A 52 -0.56 -0.99 -10.88
CA ARG A 52 -1.10 -0.62 -12.20
C ARG A 52 -1.19 0.90 -12.38
N GLU A 53 -1.53 1.64 -11.33
CA GLU A 53 -1.60 3.10 -11.37
C GLU A 53 -0.20 3.74 -11.41
N ASN A 54 0.77 3.19 -10.68
CA ASN A 54 2.17 3.62 -10.79
C ASN A 54 2.71 3.39 -12.21
N LEU A 55 2.44 2.23 -12.80
CA LEU A 55 2.78 1.95 -14.21
C LEU A 55 2.11 2.93 -15.17
N ARG A 56 0.84 3.33 -14.94
CA ARG A 56 0.18 4.37 -15.74
C ARG A 56 0.90 5.71 -15.66
N LYS A 57 1.33 6.13 -14.47
CA LYS A 57 2.05 7.40 -14.27
C LYS A 57 3.39 7.37 -15.00
N VAL A 58 4.17 6.31 -14.82
CA VAL A 58 5.48 6.11 -15.47
C VAL A 58 5.35 6.05 -16.99
N LEU A 59 4.38 5.31 -17.52
CA LEU A 59 4.19 5.19 -18.98
C LEU A 59 3.67 6.47 -19.65
N LYS A 60 3.03 7.35 -18.89
CA LYS A 60 2.60 8.69 -19.37
C LYS A 60 3.72 9.72 -19.28
N ASN A 61 4.47 9.71 -18.18
CA ASN A 61 5.61 10.58 -17.97
C ASN A 61 6.80 9.75 -17.48
N PRO A 62 7.76 9.40 -18.35
CA PRO A 62 8.95 8.64 -17.99
C PRO A 62 9.76 9.27 -16.84
N GLU A 63 9.74 10.60 -16.70
CA GLU A 63 10.43 11.30 -15.61
C GLU A 63 9.80 11.04 -14.23
N SER A 64 8.56 10.56 -14.18
CA SER A 64 7.93 10.16 -12.90
C SER A 64 8.54 8.88 -12.30
N ALA A 65 9.30 8.10 -13.08
CA ALA A 65 10.09 6.99 -12.55
C ALA A 65 11.27 7.48 -11.70
N ILE A 66 11.87 8.61 -12.08
CA ILE A 66 13.02 9.22 -11.40
C ILE A 66 12.63 9.63 -9.97
N ILE A 67 11.43 10.17 -9.79
CA ILE A 67 10.90 10.58 -8.47
C ILE A 67 10.81 9.38 -7.51
N MET A 68 10.43 8.20 -7.99
CA MET A 68 10.35 6.99 -7.14
C MET A 68 11.72 6.40 -6.80
N GLU A 69 12.69 6.55 -7.69
CA GLU A 69 14.08 6.13 -7.46
C GLU A 69 14.79 7.08 -6.50
N ASP A 70 14.58 8.39 -6.64
CA ASP A 70 15.15 9.42 -5.75
C ASP A 70 14.62 9.29 -4.33
N ASP A 71 13.32 9.05 -4.12
CA ASP A 71 12.76 8.88 -2.77
C ASP A 71 13.34 7.66 -2.04
N LEU A 72 13.56 6.55 -2.76
CA LEU A 72 14.20 5.35 -2.22
C LEU A 72 15.69 5.56 -2.00
N LYS A 73 16.38 6.22 -2.93
CA LYS A 73 17.82 6.51 -2.84
C LYS A 73 18.11 7.46 -1.69
N ASN A 74 17.34 8.54 -1.54
CA ASN A 74 17.41 9.45 -0.40
C ASN A 74 17.17 8.73 0.93
N MET A 75 16.26 7.74 0.98
CA MET A 75 16.06 6.93 2.18
C MET A 75 17.31 6.13 2.58
N PHE A 76 18.03 5.54 1.60
CA PHE A 76 19.26 4.79 1.86
C PHE A 76 20.45 5.71 2.16
N ASP A 77 20.58 6.84 1.46
CA ASP A 77 21.65 7.81 1.63
C ASP A 77 21.55 8.54 2.99
N GLU A 78 20.34 8.79 3.48
CA GLU A 78 20.10 9.35 4.82
C GLU A 78 20.35 8.34 5.96
N GLY A 79 20.70 7.08 5.65
CA GLY A 79 20.98 6.05 6.66
C GLY A 79 19.79 5.70 7.53
N LYS A 80 18.55 5.86 7.02
CA LYS A 80 17.34 5.59 7.79
C LYS A 80 17.26 4.11 8.16
N ASP A 81 16.85 3.85 9.40
CA ASP A 81 16.58 2.51 9.90
C ASP A 81 15.49 1.83 9.05
N TYR A 82 15.89 0.87 8.22
CA TYR A 82 15.02 0.15 7.29
C TYR A 82 14.78 -1.30 7.70
N GLY A 83 15.84 -2.07 7.95
CA GLY A 83 15.76 -3.53 8.07
C GLY A 83 14.79 -3.99 9.16
N GLN A 84 14.87 -3.36 10.33
CA GLN A 84 13.99 -3.62 11.47
C GLN A 84 12.52 -3.26 11.19
N ILE A 85 12.28 -2.19 10.43
CA ILE A 85 10.94 -1.74 10.03
C ILE A 85 10.32 -2.75 9.05
N ALA A 86 11.08 -3.10 8.00
CA ALA A 86 10.63 -4.06 6.99
C ALA A 86 10.36 -5.44 7.61
N PHE A 87 11.23 -5.89 8.51
CA PHE A 87 11.06 -7.15 9.24
C PHE A 87 9.78 -7.14 10.11
N PHE A 88 9.53 -6.07 10.85
CA PHE A 88 8.33 -5.93 11.67
C PHE A 88 7.06 -5.94 10.82
N LEU A 89 6.99 -5.12 9.76
CA LEU A 89 5.81 -5.05 8.90
C LEU A 89 5.53 -6.40 8.21
N ARG A 90 6.58 -7.11 7.78
CA ARG A 90 6.47 -8.46 7.23
C ARG A 90 5.96 -9.46 8.27
N SER A 91 6.42 -9.35 9.52
CA SER A 91 5.97 -10.21 10.61
C SER A 91 4.50 -9.98 10.96
N MET A 92 4.06 -8.73 11.04
CA MET A 92 2.64 -8.38 11.23
C MET A 92 1.76 -8.98 10.14
N LYS A 93 2.21 -8.92 8.88
CA LYS A 93 1.49 -9.52 7.75
C LYS A 93 1.45 -11.05 7.85
N LYS A 94 2.56 -11.69 8.22
CA LYS A 94 2.63 -13.16 8.35
C LYS A 94 1.78 -13.71 9.49
N LEU A 95 1.59 -12.92 10.55
CA LEU A 95 0.79 -13.28 11.72
C LEU A 95 -0.67 -12.80 11.63
N ASP A 96 -1.11 -12.32 10.46
CA ASP A 96 -2.44 -11.75 10.22
C ASP A 96 -2.83 -10.56 11.14
N ILE A 97 -1.87 -9.99 11.87
CA ILE A 97 -2.10 -8.81 12.71
C ILE A 97 -2.55 -7.63 11.86
N THR A 98 -1.93 -7.44 10.69
CA THR A 98 -2.34 -6.40 9.74
C THR A 98 -3.81 -6.55 9.33
N TYR A 99 -4.27 -7.79 9.10
CA TYR A 99 -5.64 -8.08 8.73
C TYR A 99 -6.61 -7.77 9.88
N ILE A 100 -6.33 -8.26 11.09
CA ILE A 100 -7.14 -8.00 12.29
C ILE A 100 -7.27 -6.50 12.54
N LEU A 101 -6.16 -5.75 12.49
CA LEU A 101 -6.18 -4.30 12.68
C LEU A 101 -6.94 -3.59 11.55
N SER A 102 -6.76 -4.00 10.29
CA SER A 102 -7.43 -3.36 9.14
C SER A 102 -8.94 -3.51 9.11
N LYS A 103 -9.47 -4.56 9.74
CA LYS A 103 -10.91 -4.77 9.88
C LYS A 103 -11.55 -3.92 10.97
N ASN A 104 -10.77 -3.56 11.98
CA ASN A 104 -11.27 -2.96 13.21
C ASN A 104 -10.81 -1.51 13.41
N LEU A 105 -9.89 -1.01 12.59
CA LEU A 105 -9.37 0.36 12.64
C LEU A 105 -9.56 1.08 11.31
N SER A 106 -9.79 2.38 11.41
CA SER A 106 -9.76 3.28 10.26
C SER A 106 -8.41 3.24 9.52
N LYS A 107 -8.44 3.51 8.20
CA LYS A 107 -7.25 3.55 7.34
C LYS A 107 -6.17 4.53 7.85
N ARG A 108 -6.60 5.59 8.55
CA ARG A 108 -5.72 6.59 9.15
C ARG A 108 -5.05 6.05 10.43
N ASN A 109 -5.81 5.38 11.29
CA ASN A 109 -5.34 5.00 12.62
C ASN A 109 -4.52 3.70 12.63
N LEU A 110 -4.78 2.77 11.70
CA LEU A 110 -3.98 1.54 11.56
C LEU A 110 -2.47 1.80 11.49
N PRO A 111 -1.97 2.68 10.58
CA PRO A 111 -0.54 2.91 10.50
C PRO A 111 0.02 3.63 11.72
N LEU A 112 -0.77 4.43 12.46
CA LEU A 112 -0.35 5.00 13.74
C LEU A 112 -0.14 3.91 14.80
N ILE A 113 -1.07 2.95 14.90
CA ILE A 113 -0.95 1.82 15.82
C ILE A 113 0.23 0.92 15.47
N ALA A 114 0.42 0.62 14.19
CA ALA A 114 1.59 -0.14 13.73
C ALA A 114 2.90 0.56 14.14
N ALA A 115 2.95 1.89 14.03
CA ALA A 115 4.11 2.67 14.44
C ALA A 115 4.36 2.63 15.95
N VAL A 116 3.30 2.73 16.78
CA VAL A 116 3.40 2.60 18.24
C VAL A 116 3.91 1.21 18.63
N LEU A 117 3.38 0.15 18.03
CA LEU A 117 3.83 -1.23 18.28
C LEU A 117 5.30 -1.41 17.90
N LEU A 118 5.70 -0.90 16.74
CA LEU A 118 7.08 -0.93 16.27
C LEU A 118 8.03 -0.23 17.23
N ASN A 119 7.66 0.97 17.70
CA ASN A 119 8.46 1.68 18.69
C ASN A 119 8.59 0.88 19.99
N ARG A 120 7.51 0.26 20.48
CA ARG A 120 7.55 -0.55 21.70
C ARG A 120 8.50 -1.74 21.61
N LEU A 121 8.66 -2.33 20.43
CA LEU A 121 9.57 -3.46 20.22
C LEU A 121 11.03 -3.03 20.07
N LEU A 122 11.30 -1.98 19.32
CA LEU A 122 12.67 -1.61 18.94
C LEU A 122 13.31 -0.60 19.88
N LYS A 123 12.54 0.38 20.36
CA LYS A 123 13.03 1.44 21.23
C LYS A 123 11.93 1.83 22.22
N PRO A 124 11.78 1.08 23.33
CA PRO A 124 10.73 1.30 24.31
C PRO A 124 10.93 2.67 25.00
N SER A 125 10.42 3.70 24.36
CA SER A 125 10.50 5.10 24.78
C SER A 125 9.12 5.63 25.12
N SER A 126 9.02 6.89 25.56
CA SER A 126 7.72 7.53 25.76
C SER A 126 6.95 7.65 24.44
N LYS A 127 5.61 7.75 24.49
CA LYS A 127 4.77 7.90 23.29
C LYS A 127 5.18 9.10 22.42
N MET A 128 5.64 10.19 23.03
CA MET A 128 6.13 11.37 22.31
C MET A 128 7.45 11.10 21.58
N ALA A 129 8.39 10.45 22.27
CA ALA A 129 9.67 10.06 21.69
C ALA A 129 9.47 9.03 20.55
N ALA A 130 8.46 8.16 20.68
CA ALA A 130 8.08 7.21 19.64
C ALA A 130 7.74 7.88 18.32
N ILE A 131 6.81 8.85 18.35
CA ILE A 131 6.33 9.54 17.15
C ILE A 131 7.45 10.33 16.48
N GLN A 132 8.30 10.98 17.28
CA GLN A 132 9.43 11.72 16.74
C GLN A 132 10.48 10.79 16.13
N TRP A 133 10.77 9.66 16.77
CA TRP A 133 11.67 8.64 16.24
C TRP A 133 11.13 7.99 14.96
N ILE A 134 9.83 7.69 14.87
CA ILE A 134 9.23 7.12 13.66
C ILE A 134 9.49 7.99 12.43
N LYS A 135 9.43 9.33 12.57
CA LYS A 135 9.71 10.28 11.48
C LYS A 135 11.15 10.20 10.97
N THR A 136 12.08 9.72 11.79
CA THR A 136 13.50 9.58 11.43
C THR A 136 13.83 8.17 10.91
N THR A 137 12.85 7.26 10.81
CA THR A 137 13.03 5.92 10.25
C THR A 137 12.50 5.81 8.83
N ALA A 138 12.65 4.65 8.19
CA ALA A 138 12.02 4.35 6.91
C ALA A 138 10.49 4.17 7.00
N PHE A 139 9.90 4.11 8.20
CA PHE A 139 8.47 3.83 8.38
C PHE A 139 7.51 4.74 7.59
N PRO A 140 7.75 6.07 7.47
CA PRO A 140 6.86 6.94 6.70
C PRO A 140 6.71 6.54 5.23
N TYR A 141 7.76 5.99 4.60
CA TYR A 141 7.70 5.51 3.21
C TYR A 141 6.79 4.29 3.04
N PHE A 142 6.55 3.53 4.12
CA PHE A 142 5.65 2.37 4.12
C PHE A 142 4.22 2.71 4.52
N SER A 143 4.00 3.90 5.05
CA SER A 143 2.70 4.32 5.53
C SER A 143 2.08 5.33 4.57
N SER A 144 0.77 5.22 4.33
CA SER A 144 0.05 6.21 3.53
C SER A 144 -0.31 7.47 4.33
N LEU A 145 0.31 7.70 5.50
CA LEU A 145 0.03 8.82 6.38
C LEU A 145 0.82 10.06 5.96
N GLU A 146 0.13 11.18 5.86
CA GLU A 146 0.78 12.48 5.76
C GLU A 146 1.53 12.84 7.06
N SER A 147 2.60 13.62 6.93
CA SER A 147 3.46 14.04 8.03
C SER A 147 2.70 14.70 9.20
N LYS A 148 1.63 15.44 8.89
CA LYS A 148 0.76 16.14 9.86
C LYS A 148 0.08 15.21 10.87
N TYR A 149 -0.12 13.94 10.50
CA TYR A 149 -0.80 12.97 11.37
C TYR A 149 0.15 12.31 12.38
N TYR A 150 1.45 12.48 12.24
CA TYR A 150 2.42 12.07 13.27
C TYR A 150 2.49 13.11 14.39
N TYR A 151 1.38 13.24 15.11
CA TYR A 151 1.20 14.09 16.27
C TYR A 151 0.51 13.31 17.38
N HIS A 152 0.78 13.67 18.63
CA HIS A 152 0.36 12.89 19.79
C HIS A 152 -1.17 12.73 19.89
N ASN A 153 -1.94 13.76 19.54
CA ASN A 153 -3.41 13.70 19.57
C ASN A 153 -3.96 12.59 18.64
N TYR A 154 -3.42 12.46 17.43
CA TYR A 154 -3.87 11.41 16.51
C TYR A 154 -3.48 10.01 16.99
N VAL A 155 -2.36 9.88 17.70
CA VAL A 155 -2.00 8.62 18.35
C VAL A 155 -2.96 8.28 19.49
N TYR A 156 -3.38 9.26 20.30
CA TYR A 156 -4.41 9.04 21.31
C TYR A 156 -5.74 8.64 20.68
N GLU A 157 -6.18 9.32 19.63
CA GLU A 157 -7.38 8.94 18.87
C GLU A 157 -7.30 7.50 18.33
N ALA A 158 -6.15 7.11 17.78
CA ALA A 158 -5.92 5.76 17.29
C ALA A 158 -5.95 4.72 18.41
N MET A 159 -5.36 5.04 19.57
CA MET A 159 -5.42 4.17 20.76
C MET A 159 -6.85 4.03 21.27
N ASP A 160 -7.63 5.11 21.31
CA ASP A 160 -9.02 5.09 21.75
C ASP A 160 -9.89 4.27 20.79
N GLU A 161 -9.70 4.40 19.47
CA GLU A 161 -10.38 3.54 18.49
C GLU A 161 -9.99 2.07 18.68
N THR A 162 -8.71 1.79 18.94
CA THR A 162 -8.24 0.43 19.22
C THR A 162 -8.89 -0.13 20.49
N TYR A 163 -8.96 0.67 21.54
CA TYR A 163 -9.58 0.27 22.81
C TYR A 163 -11.08 -0.03 22.63
N LYS A 164 -11.81 0.84 21.93
CA LYS A 164 -13.24 0.66 21.64
C LYS A 164 -13.53 -0.59 20.82
N ASN A 165 -12.62 -0.97 19.92
CA ASN A 165 -12.77 -2.14 19.07
C ASN A 165 -12.04 -3.38 19.60
N MET A 166 -11.48 -3.31 20.82
CA MET A 166 -10.63 -4.39 21.35
C MET A 166 -11.40 -5.71 21.46
N GLU A 167 -12.67 -5.67 21.85
CA GLU A 167 -13.54 -6.86 21.93
C GLU A 167 -13.72 -7.56 20.56
N ASN A 168 -13.75 -6.78 19.47
CA ASN A 168 -13.88 -7.32 18.10
C ASN A 168 -12.54 -7.84 17.55
N MET A 169 -11.42 -7.49 18.17
CA MET A 169 -10.08 -7.92 17.78
C MET A 169 -9.66 -9.25 18.43
N TYR A 170 -10.34 -9.69 19.49
CA TYR A 170 -10.13 -11.01 20.08
C TYR A 170 -10.93 -12.07 19.30
N PRO A 171 -10.28 -13.05 18.63
CA PRO A 171 -10.99 -14.18 18.03
C PRO A 171 -11.36 -15.27 19.05
N LEU A 172 -11.09 -15.04 20.34
CA LEU A 172 -11.26 -16.03 21.38
C LEU A 172 -12.42 -15.64 22.29
N LYS A 173 -13.62 -16.12 21.94
CA LYS A 173 -14.40 -16.86 22.95
C LYS A 173 -13.48 -17.97 23.43
N ILE A 174 -12.65 -17.68 24.43
CA ILE A 174 -12.02 -18.71 25.23
C ILE A 174 -13.20 -19.54 25.74
N LEU A 175 -13.20 -20.80 25.35
CA LEU A 175 -14.13 -21.84 25.77
C LEU A 175 -14.58 -21.59 27.21
N GLY A 176 -15.86 -21.29 27.38
CA GLY A 176 -16.54 -21.47 28.66
C GLY A 176 -16.69 -22.95 28.97
#